data_AF-A0A3Q3WUX9-F1
#
_entry.id   AF-A0A3Q3WUX9-F1
#
_cell.length_a   1.000
_cell.length_b   1.000
_cell.length_c   1.000
_cell.angle_alpha   90.00
_cell.angle_beta   90.00
_cell.angle_gamma   90.00
#
_symmetry.space_group_name_H-M   'P 1'
#
loop_
_entity.id
_entity.type
_entity.pdbx_description
1 polymer ?
#
loop_
_entity_poly.entity_id
_entity_poly.type
_entity_poly.pdbx_seq_one_letter_code
_entity_poly.pdbx_strand_id
1 'polypeptide(L)'
;MGWGVRALQDIPQGSFICEYVGELISDAEADVREDDSYLFDLDNKDGEVYCIDARYYGNISRFINHLCDPNLIPVRVFMLHQDLRFPRIAFFSSRDILNRFWDIKSKYFTCQCGSEKCKHSAEAIALEQSRLWEIQQDGFTLLRTLCFMYGAFST
;
A
#
# COMPACT_ATOMS: atom_id res chain seq x y z
N MET A 1 6.74 12.63 4.31
CA MET A 1 6.10 11.64 3.41
C MET A 1 4.92 12.29 2.70
N GLY A 2 5.20 12.99 1.59
CA GLY A 2 4.19 13.66 0.76
C GLY A 2 3.37 12.67 -0.07
N TRP A 3 3.72 12.49 -1.35
CA TRP A 3 3.08 11.48 -2.20
C TRP A 3 3.41 10.05 -1.73
N GLY A 4 2.55 9.10 -2.07
CA GLY A 4 2.72 7.69 -1.71
C GLY A 4 1.92 6.76 -2.62
N VAL A 5 2.34 5.50 -2.70
CA VAL A 5 1.67 4.45 -3.47
C VAL A 5 0.90 3.52 -2.53
N ARG A 6 -0.30 3.09 -2.95
CA ARG A 6 -1.10 2.08 -2.24
C ARG A 6 -1.75 1.12 -3.23
N ALA A 7 -2.03 -0.09 -2.77
CA ALA A 7 -2.84 -1.05 -3.51
C ALA A 7 -4.32 -0.65 -3.51
N LEU A 8 -5.02 -0.97 -4.60
CA LEU A 8 -6.49 -0.84 -4.73
C LEU A 8 -7.23 -2.18 -4.63
N GLN A 9 -6.47 -3.26 -4.42
CA GLN A 9 -6.96 -4.62 -4.27
C GLN A 9 -6.02 -5.37 -3.32
N ASP A 10 -6.48 -6.51 -2.82
CA ASP A 10 -5.61 -7.40 -2.06
C ASP A 10 -4.52 -7.98 -2.97
N ILE A 11 -3.30 -8.08 -2.45
CA ILE A 11 -2.14 -8.60 -3.16
C ILE A 11 -1.56 -9.76 -2.33
N PRO A 12 -1.59 -11.00 -2.84
CA PRO A 12 -0.97 -12.14 -2.19
C PRO A 12 0.54 -11.97 -2.02
N GLN A 13 1.12 -12.56 -0.98
CA GLN A 13 2.56 -12.67 -0.81
C GLN A 13 3.25 -13.28 -2.04
N GLY A 14 4.44 -12.76 -2.40
CA GLY A 14 5.24 -13.22 -3.53
C GLY A 14 4.79 -12.67 -4.89
N SER A 15 3.80 -11.78 -4.93
CA SER A 15 3.33 -11.15 -6.17
C SER A 15 4.30 -10.09 -6.65
N PHE A 16 4.61 -10.07 -7.94
CA PHE A 16 5.31 -8.95 -8.58
C PHE A 16 4.43 -7.69 -8.55
N ILE A 17 5.02 -6.56 -8.17
CA ILE A 17 4.32 -5.27 -8.05
C ILE A 17 4.70 -4.33 -9.18
N CYS A 18 5.97 -3.93 -9.21
CA CYS A 18 6.53 -3.05 -10.22
C CYS A 18 8.05 -3.14 -10.20
N GLU A 19 8.67 -2.57 -11.21
CA GLU A 19 10.12 -2.39 -11.26
C GLU A 19 10.50 -0.99 -10.77
N TYR A 20 11.65 -0.85 -10.12
CA TYR A 20 12.26 0.46 -9.89
C TYR A 20 12.94 0.95 -11.16
N VAL A 21 12.29 1.87 -11.87
CA VAL A 21 12.76 2.39 -13.16
C VAL A 21 13.19 3.83 -13.01
N GLY A 22 14.35 4.15 -13.57
CA GLY A 22 14.88 5.51 -13.67
C GLY A 22 16.08 5.61 -14.62
N GLU A 23 16.83 6.69 -14.51
CA GLU A 23 18.08 6.93 -15.22
C GLU A 23 19.20 6.07 -14.61
N LEU A 24 19.96 5.34 -15.42
CA LEU A 24 21.11 4.58 -14.95
C LEU A 24 22.35 5.48 -14.95
N ILE A 25 22.95 5.68 -13.78
CA ILE A 25 24.13 6.54 -13.59
C ILE A 25 25.24 5.79 -12.84
N SER A 26 26.48 6.24 -13.00
CA SER A 26 27.61 5.75 -12.20
C SER A 26 27.63 6.38 -10.82
N ASP A 27 28.29 5.74 -9.86
CA ASP A 27 28.52 6.26 -8.51
C ASP A 27 29.10 7.69 -8.51
N ALA A 28 30.12 7.95 -9.34
CA ALA A 28 30.71 9.29 -9.48
C ALA A 28 29.75 10.37 -10.02
N GLU A 29 28.71 9.98 -10.77
CA GLU A 29 27.66 10.91 -11.23
C GLU A 29 26.62 11.10 -10.13
N ALA A 30 26.33 10.05 -9.34
CA ALA A 30 25.43 10.14 -8.19
C ALA A 30 25.98 11.09 -7.11
N ASP A 31 27.29 11.05 -6.83
CA ASP A 31 27.96 11.91 -5.86
C ASP A 31 27.86 13.41 -6.14
N VAL A 32 27.66 13.80 -7.41
CA VAL A 32 27.54 15.21 -7.82
C VAL A 32 26.09 15.66 -7.96
N ARG A 33 25.11 14.77 -7.76
CA ARG A 33 23.67 15.15 -7.75
C ARG A 33 23.37 15.93 -6.47
N GLU A 34 22.60 17.01 -6.60
CA GLU A 34 22.17 17.81 -5.46
C GLU A 34 21.08 17.12 -4.62
N ASP A 35 20.30 16.21 -5.22
CA ASP A 35 19.14 15.54 -4.61
C ASP A 35 19.27 14.03 -4.78
N ASP A 36 19.57 13.34 -3.68
CA ASP A 36 19.76 11.90 -3.57
C ASP A 36 18.48 11.13 -3.16
N SER A 37 17.34 11.84 -3.04
CA SER A 37 16.10 11.27 -2.48
C SER A 37 15.49 10.12 -3.29
N TYR A 38 15.94 9.92 -4.52
CA TYR A 38 15.37 8.95 -5.48
C TYR A 38 16.42 8.01 -6.08
N LEU A 39 17.56 7.83 -5.40
CA LEU A 39 18.60 6.88 -5.80
C LEU A 39 18.27 5.47 -5.32
N PHE A 40 18.62 4.48 -6.14
CA PHE A 40 18.61 3.07 -5.78
C PHE A 40 19.93 2.42 -6.21
N ASP A 41 20.70 1.94 -5.24
CA ASP A 41 22.03 1.38 -5.49
C ASP A 41 21.96 -0.05 -6.06
N LEU A 42 22.78 -0.32 -7.07
CA LEU A 42 22.89 -1.62 -7.74
C LEU A 42 24.14 -2.37 -7.31
N ASP A 43 24.43 -2.38 -6.01
CA ASP A 43 25.61 -3.02 -5.38
C ASP A 43 26.15 -4.22 -6.17
N ASN A 44 27.37 -4.07 -6.67
CA ASN A 44 28.08 -5.13 -7.36
C ASN A 44 29.40 -5.44 -6.64
N LYS A 45 29.73 -6.73 -6.52
CA LYS A 45 30.91 -7.18 -5.76
C LYS A 45 32.24 -6.89 -6.46
N ASP A 46 32.19 -6.58 -7.75
CA ASP A 46 33.36 -6.51 -8.65
C ASP A 46 33.85 -5.07 -8.90
N GLY A 47 33.46 -4.11 -8.07
CA GLY A 47 34.11 -2.79 -7.96
C GLY A 47 33.45 -1.63 -8.69
N GLU A 48 32.77 -1.85 -9.82
CA GLU A 48 31.96 -0.80 -10.46
C GLU A 48 30.55 -0.80 -9.87
N VAL A 49 30.19 0.28 -9.17
CA VAL A 49 28.87 0.52 -8.60
C VAL A 49 28.08 1.47 -9.50
N TYR A 50 26.83 1.12 -9.74
CA TYR A 50 25.88 1.93 -10.50
C TYR A 50 24.64 2.15 -9.67
N CYS A 51 23.91 3.22 -9.97
CA CYS A 51 22.68 3.59 -9.30
C CYS A 51 21.57 3.84 -10.33
N ILE A 52 20.33 3.60 -9.94
CA ILE A 52 19.15 4.05 -10.68
C ILE A 52 18.64 5.33 -10.02
N ASP A 53 18.70 6.44 -10.74
CA ASP A 53 18.15 7.72 -10.32
C ASP A 53 16.76 7.95 -10.91
N ALA A 54 15.74 7.98 -10.05
CA ALA A 54 14.35 8.24 -10.44
C ALA A 54 13.91 9.72 -10.27
N ARG A 55 14.84 10.66 -10.06
CA ARG A 55 14.55 12.07 -9.77
C ARG A 55 13.89 12.80 -10.93
N TYR A 56 14.46 12.68 -12.13
CA TYR A 56 13.98 13.36 -13.35
C TYR A 56 13.19 12.40 -14.25
N TYR A 57 13.65 11.17 -14.37
CA TYR A 57 13.01 10.12 -15.15
C TYR A 57 12.72 8.94 -14.24
N GLY A 58 11.46 8.55 -14.09
CA GLY A 58 11.11 7.38 -13.30
C GLY A 58 9.65 6.98 -13.44
N ASN A 59 9.32 5.75 -13.03
CA ASN A 59 7.95 5.26 -13.04
C ASN A 59 7.27 5.45 -11.67
N ILE A 60 6.18 4.72 -11.41
CA ILE A 60 5.44 4.77 -10.14
C ILE A 60 6.28 4.41 -8.90
N SER A 61 7.36 3.65 -9.05
CA SER A 61 8.18 3.17 -7.94
C SER A 61 8.83 4.29 -7.15
N ARG A 62 9.12 5.43 -7.79
CA ARG A 62 9.73 6.61 -7.16
C ARG A 62 8.89 7.21 -6.02
N PHE A 63 7.61 6.85 -5.95
CA PHE A 63 6.68 7.31 -4.91
C PHE A 63 6.44 6.25 -3.82
N ILE A 64 7.11 5.09 -3.88
CA ILE A 64 7.06 4.10 -2.80
C ILE A 64 7.86 4.68 -1.62
N ASN A 65 7.19 4.88 -0.49
CA ASN A 65 7.83 5.39 0.71
C ASN A 65 8.59 4.29 1.46
N HIS A 66 9.61 4.70 2.19
CA HIS A 66 10.27 3.84 3.17
C HIS A 66 9.30 3.37 4.27
N LEU A 67 9.41 2.09 4.62
CA LEU A 67 8.70 1.44 5.73
C LEU A 67 9.72 0.61 6.51
N CYS A 68 9.88 0.86 7.81
CA CYS A 68 10.82 0.10 8.66
C CYS A 68 10.45 -1.40 8.75
N ASP A 69 9.16 -1.71 8.65
CA ASP A 69 8.62 -3.06 8.49
C ASP A 69 7.98 -3.19 7.09
N PRO A 70 8.81 -3.41 6.04
CA PRO A 70 8.38 -3.30 4.66
C PRO A 70 7.50 -4.47 4.24
N ASN A 71 6.48 -4.16 3.44
CA ASN A 71 5.64 -5.17 2.77
C ASN A 71 6.11 -5.50 1.34
N LEU A 72 7.21 -4.90 0.90
CA LEU A 72 7.86 -5.13 -0.40
C LEU A 72 9.33 -5.51 -0.19
N ILE A 73 9.84 -6.36 -1.08
CA ILE A 73 11.26 -6.72 -1.17
C ILE A 73 11.78 -6.42 -2.58
N PRO A 74 12.93 -5.74 -2.72
CA PRO A 74 13.60 -5.59 -4.00
C PRO A 74 14.34 -6.88 -4.37
N VAL A 75 14.19 -7.32 -5.62
CA VAL A 75 14.84 -8.50 -6.19
C VAL A 75 15.57 -8.11 -7.47
N ARG A 76 16.83 -8.54 -7.57
CA ARG A 76 17.64 -8.37 -8.79
C ARG A 76 17.19 -9.36 -9.85
N VAL A 77 16.82 -8.87 -11.03
CA VAL A 77 16.32 -9.69 -12.14
C VAL A 77 17.11 -9.38 -13.42
N PHE A 78 17.47 -10.44 -14.16
CA PHE A 78 18.06 -10.35 -15.48
C PHE A 78 17.05 -10.87 -16.50
N MET A 79 16.86 -10.14 -17.60
CA MET A 79 15.88 -10.49 -18.63
C MET A 79 16.57 -10.55 -20.00
N LEU A 80 16.52 -9.44 -20.75
CA LEU A 80 17.05 -9.36 -22.11
C LEU A 80 18.59 -9.40 -22.17
N HIS A 81 19.26 -9.07 -21.07
CA HIS A 81 20.71 -9.17 -20.91
C HIS A 81 21.04 -9.75 -19.53
N GLN A 82 22.29 -10.23 -19.39
CA GLN A 82 22.84 -10.83 -18.17
C GLN A 82 24.09 -10.10 -17.68
N ASP A 83 24.29 -8.84 -18.09
CA ASP A 83 25.35 -7.99 -17.54
C ASP A 83 25.08 -7.75 -16.05
N LEU A 84 25.92 -8.34 -15.19
CA LEU A 84 25.77 -8.32 -13.74
C LEU A 84 25.85 -6.91 -13.13
N ARG A 85 26.41 -5.94 -13.86
CA ARG A 85 26.48 -4.54 -13.45
C ARG A 85 25.12 -3.84 -13.51
N PHE A 86 24.21 -4.35 -14.33
CA PHE A 86 22.93 -3.69 -14.63
C PHE A 86 21.72 -4.58 -14.31
N PRO A 87 21.59 -5.10 -13.08
CA PRO A 87 20.39 -5.81 -12.69
C PRO A 87 19.16 -4.88 -12.77
N ARG A 88 18.01 -5.42 -13.16
CA ARG A 88 16.74 -4.71 -12.99
C ARG A 88 16.21 -4.97 -11.59
N ILE A 89 15.61 -3.96 -10.96
CA ILE A 89 15.12 -4.06 -9.59
C ILE A 89 13.61 -4.26 -9.60
N ALA A 90 13.16 -5.49 -9.35
CA ALA A 90 11.75 -5.84 -9.27
C ALA A 90 11.27 -5.89 -7.81
N PHE A 91 10.18 -5.21 -7.49
CA PHE A 91 9.54 -5.34 -6.18
C PHE A 91 8.54 -6.48 -6.16
N PHE A 92 8.64 -7.31 -5.14
CA PHE A 92 7.68 -8.36 -4.82
C PHE A 92 7.08 -8.13 -3.44
N SER A 93 5.84 -8.56 -3.23
CA SER A 93 5.22 -8.51 -1.90
C SER A 93 5.90 -9.51 -0.95
N SER A 94 6.34 -9.04 0.22
CA SER A 94 6.97 -9.87 1.25
C SER A 94 5.96 -10.59 2.14
N ARG A 95 4.70 -10.14 2.11
CA ARG A 95 3.53 -10.65 2.84
C ARG A 95 2.26 -10.24 2.09
N ASP A 96 1.12 -10.77 2.51
CA ASP A 96 -0.18 -10.34 1.99
C ASP A 96 -0.40 -8.83 2.26
N ILE A 97 -0.75 -8.08 1.22
CA ILE A 97 -1.10 -6.66 1.31
C ILE A 97 -2.60 -6.55 1.13
N LEU A 98 -3.30 -6.20 2.20
CA LEU A 98 -4.75 -6.05 2.18
C LEU A 98 -5.14 -4.61 1.85
N ASN A 99 -6.17 -4.43 1.01
CA ASN A 99 -6.75 -3.12 0.68
C ASN A 99 -7.67 -2.62 1.81
N ARG A 100 -7.09 -2.39 2.99
CA ARG A 100 -7.77 -1.88 4.18
C ARG A 100 -7.45 -0.42 4.48
N PHE A 101 -7.17 0.36 3.44
CA PHE A 101 -6.78 1.76 3.58
C PHE A 101 -7.82 2.55 4.37
N TRP A 102 -9.09 2.47 3.99
CA TRP A 102 -10.16 3.22 4.64
C TRP A 102 -10.51 2.69 6.02
N ASP A 103 -10.36 1.39 6.28
CA ASP A 103 -10.59 0.80 7.62
C ASP A 103 -9.62 1.38 8.67
N ILE A 104 -8.41 1.69 8.24
CA ILE A 104 -7.36 2.26 9.10
C ILE A 104 -7.45 3.78 9.11
N LYS A 105 -7.57 4.41 7.94
CA LYS A 105 -7.41 5.86 7.78
C LYS A 105 -8.66 6.68 8.08
N SER A 106 -9.85 6.09 7.99
CA SER A 106 -11.12 6.76 8.33
C SER A 106 -11.15 7.33 9.75
N LYS A 107 -10.32 6.79 10.66
CA LYS A 107 -10.14 7.29 12.03
C LYS A 107 -9.40 8.63 12.12
N TYR A 108 -8.62 8.97 11.09
CA TYR A 108 -7.73 10.14 11.09
C TYR A 108 -8.17 11.21 10.11
N PHE A 109 -8.75 10.82 8.97
CA PHE A 109 -9.28 11.74 7.97
C PHE A 109 -10.37 11.09 7.12
N THR A 110 -11.13 11.93 6.42
CA THR A 110 -12.22 11.52 5.52
C THR A 110 -11.89 11.90 4.08
N CYS A 111 -12.54 11.23 3.12
CA CYS A 111 -12.39 11.48 1.70
C CYS A 111 -12.98 12.84 1.30
N GLN A 112 -12.22 13.63 0.53
CA GLN A 112 -12.60 14.96 0.05
C GLN A 112 -12.83 15.00 -1.47
N CYS A 113 -13.19 13.87 -2.10
CA CYS A 113 -13.32 13.79 -3.56
C CYS A 113 -14.55 14.51 -4.12
N GLY A 114 -15.51 14.93 -3.27
CA GLY A 114 -16.74 15.62 -3.69
C GLY A 114 -17.72 14.78 -4.50
N SER A 115 -17.48 13.47 -4.68
CA SER A 115 -18.38 12.60 -5.42
C SER A 115 -19.65 12.27 -4.62
N GLU A 116 -20.82 12.38 -5.25
CA GLU A 116 -22.11 11.94 -4.68
C GLU A 116 -22.13 10.45 -4.30
N LYS A 117 -21.27 9.63 -4.93
CA LYS A 117 -21.16 8.19 -4.68
C LYS A 117 -20.04 7.84 -3.69
N CYS A 118 -19.49 8.83 -2.98
CA CYS A 118 -18.40 8.61 -2.05
C CYS A 118 -18.85 7.76 -0.85
N LYS A 119 -18.09 6.72 -0.51
CA LYS A 119 -18.34 5.85 0.65
C LYS A 119 -17.51 6.20 1.88
N HIS A 120 -16.66 7.22 1.77
CA HIS A 120 -15.62 7.51 2.75
C HIS A 120 -15.59 8.99 3.14
N SER A 121 -16.58 9.79 2.73
CA SER A 121 -16.78 11.14 3.25
C SER A 121 -17.25 11.08 4.71
N ALA A 122 -17.20 12.22 5.40
CA ALA A 122 -17.65 12.29 6.78
C ALA A 122 -19.13 11.87 6.91
N GLU A 123 -19.95 12.31 5.96
CA GLU A 123 -21.39 12.03 5.89
C GLU A 123 -21.65 10.55 5.63
N ALA A 124 -20.93 9.96 4.67
CA ALA A 124 -21.09 8.55 4.32
C ALA A 124 -20.70 7.62 5.48
N ILE A 125 -19.61 7.95 6.19
CA ILE A 125 -19.16 7.19 7.36
C ILE A 125 -20.16 7.32 8.51
N ALA A 126 -20.65 8.53 8.80
CA ALA A 126 -21.63 8.76 9.85
C ALA A 126 -22.96 8.03 9.58
N LEU A 127 -23.42 8.04 8.31
CA LEU A 127 -24.63 7.33 7.90
C LEU A 127 -24.50 5.82 8.11
N GLU A 128 -23.37 5.24 7.71
CA GLU A 128 -23.14 3.80 7.90
C GLU A 128 -23.01 3.43 9.38
N GLN A 129 -22.38 4.28 10.20
CA GLN A 129 -22.33 4.06 11.64
C GLN A 129 -23.75 4.04 12.23
N SER A 130 -24.58 5.04 11.97
CA SER A 130 -25.96 5.10 12.45
C SER A 130 -26.76 3.85 12.04
N ARG A 131 -26.63 3.42 10.78
CA ARG A 131 -27.26 2.19 10.27
C ARG A 131 -26.83 0.95 11.05
N LEU A 132 -25.53 0.83 11.36
CA LEU A 132 -25.01 -0.28 12.16
C LEU A 132 -25.50 -0.24 13.61
N TRP A 133 -25.61 0.96 14.21
CA TRP A 133 -26.17 1.14 15.55
C TRP A 133 -27.65 0.70 15.63
N GLU A 134 -28.46 1.06 14.63
CA GLU A 134 -29.86 0.66 14.53
C GLU A 134 -29.99 -0.87 14.42
N ILE A 135 -29.23 -1.50 13.52
CA ILE A 135 -29.23 -2.96 13.36
C ILE A 135 -28.83 -3.68 14.65
N GLN A 136 -27.86 -3.12 15.38
CA GLN A 136 -27.42 -3.71 16.64
C GLN A 136 -28.51 -3.59 17.71
N GLN A 137 -29.21 -2.46 17.80
CA GLN A 137 -30.36 -2.27 18.69
C GLN A 137 -31.54 -3.18 18.33
N ASP A 138 -31.84 -3.34 17.04
CA ASP A 138 -32.88 -4.26 16.56
C ASP A 138 -32.53 -5.71 16.83
N GLY A 139 -31.25 -6.09 16.65
CA GLY A 139 -30.75 -7.41 17.02
C GLY A 139 -30.90 -7.71 18.51
N PHE A 140 -30.60 -6.73 19.38
CA PHE A 140 -30.85 -6.83 20.82
C PHE A 140 -32.35 -6.92 21.15
N THR A 141 -33.20 -6.25 20.39
CA THR A 141 -34.66 -6.29 20.57
C THR A 141 -35.23 -7.65 20.14
N LEU A 142 -34.80 -8.19 18.99
CA LEU A 142 -35.16 -9.53 18.52
C LEU A 142 -34.69 -10.65 19.46
N LEU A 143 -33.46 -10.57 19.97
CA LEU A 143 -32.95 -11.52 20.98
C LEU A 143 -33.77 -11.47 22.27
N ARG A 144 -34.20 -10.28 22.71
CA ARG A 144 -35.10 -10.14 23.87
C ARG A 144 -36.48 -10.74 23.59
N THR A 145 -37.08 -10.50 22.43
CA THR A 145 -38.38 -11.07 22.05
C THR A 145 -38.33 -12.60 21.93
N LEU A 146 -37.26 -13.16 21.37
CA LEU A 146 -37.03 -14.61 21.31
C LEU A 146 -36.86 -15.21 22.72
N CYS A 147 -36.12 -14.55 23.62
CA CYS A 147 -35.98 -15.02 25.00
C CYS A 147 -37.33 -15.00 25.76
N PHE A 148 -38.18 -14.00 25.51
CA PHE A 148 -39.56 -13.98 26.05
C PHE A 148 -40.45 -15.07 25.44
N MET A 149 -40.31 -15.40 24.16
CA MET A 149 -41.10 -16.47 23.52
C MET A 149 -40.71 -17.87 24.00
N TYR A 150 -39.43 -18.14 24.29
CA TYR A 150 -38.98 -19.44 24.82
C TYR A 150 -39.12 -19.57 26.35
N GLY A 151 -39.47 -18.49 27.07
CA GLY A 151 -39.64 -18.48 28.53
C GLY A 151 -41.07 -18.73 29.05
N ALA A 152 -42.03 -19.06 28.18
CA ALA A 152 -43.47 -19.12 28.54
C ALA A 152 -44.08 -20.54 28.57
N PHE A 153 -43.29 -21.61 28.58
CA PHE A 153 -43.78 -22.98 28.77
C PHE A 153 -42.94 -23.76 29.79
N SER A 154 -43.27 -23.58 31.07
CA SER A 154 -43.10 -24.62 32.07
C SER A 154 -43.90 -24.21 33.31
N THR A 155 -44.99 -24.96 33.51
CA THR A 155 -45.83 -25.05 34.71
C THR A 155 -45.04 -25.27 35.98
#